data_AF-A0A0J7I0N4-F1
#
_entry.id   AF-A0A0J7I0N4-F1
#
_cell.length_a   1.000
_cell.length_b   1.000
_cell.length_c   1.000
_cell.angle_alpha   90.00
_cell.angle_beta   90.00
_cell.angle_gamma   90.00
#
_symmetry.space_group_name_H-M   'P 1'
#
loop_
_entity.id
_entity.type
_entity.pdbx_description
1 polymer ?
#
loop_
_entity_poly.entity_id
_entity_poly.type
_entity_poly.pdbx_seq_one_letter_code
_entity_poly.pdbx_strand_id
1 'polypeptide(L)'
;MYKHFLFIFISLISSGMSAVKACTIFSCSRAGQTFVAANEDDMTPFTRIWYNPATKDRYGSVSFGAPDMQSAAAMNEYGLFYDFAAANYDLSKLNLKKPYPGDLMWEILGKCKNVKEAMVFLKKYDFAISAKALLADKEGNSIVVTPEGITEKTGDFQVNSNCNMINGKLSCRRPDIANEMLSGSTENNIDFLKSILDKTHQEGTLNTLYSTICDLKKGIIYVYLFHDYNTVYKIDLKSELKKGYHIENLADHFPSSFAYENFSKNHSLYLKESIFQEMQNKGVEATVNHYIAESEKQDPKNKNLDPALLEVALQLIKYSWNEHNNGAMWDYWFSKPDGYNITPYKDPRLTSAEKLLQYLSAKEEKDLKLRNFMYEISGFINFTQGNKSIAREFYEKAISNPAETYPVTLSRGKEMLSRLK
;
A
#
# COMPACT_ATOMS: atom_id res chain seq x y z
N MET A 1 -38.26 14.19 -13.68
CA MET A 1 -37.98 12.75 -13.51
C MET A 1 -36.56 12.42 -13.98
N TYR A 2 -35.54 12.79 -13.21
CA TYR A 2 -34.18 12.28 -13.39
C TYR A 2 -33.62 11.99 -11.99
N LYS A 3 -33.77 10.73 -11.55
CA LYS A 3 -33.11 10.21 -10.34
C LYS A 3 -31.64 10.02 -10.68
N HIS A 4 -30.79 10.98 -10.33
CA HIS A 4 -29.35 10.77 -10.31
C HIS A 4 -29.01 10.04 -9.01
N PHE A 5 -28.87 8.72 -9.09
CA PHE A 5 -28.28 7.93 -8.01
C PHE A 5 -26.81 8.31 -7.90
N LEU A 6 -26.45 8.91 -6.77
CA LEU A 6 -25.08 9.14 -6.35
C LEU A 6 -24.45 7.77 -6.05
N PHE A 7 -23.79 7.15 -7.03
CA PHE A 7 -22.96 5.99 -6.79
C PHE A 7 -21.64 6.47 -6.19
N ILE A 8 -21.59 6.49 -4.85
CA ILE A 8 -20.34 6.56 -4.11
C ILE A 8 -19.64 5.22 -4.35
N PHE A 9 -18.60 5.22 -5.18
CA PHE A 9 -17.68 4.09 -5.32
C PHE A 9 -16.73 4.09 -4.12
N ILE A 10 -17.24 3.78 -2.92
CA ILE A 10 -16.38 3.16 -1.90
C ILE A 10 -16.17 1.75 -2.43
N SER A 11 -14.94 1.39 -2.83
CA SER A 11 -14.62 0.05 -3.29
C SER A 11 -14.64 -0.95 -2.13
N LEU A 12 -15.81 -1.16 -1.54
CA LEU A 12 -16.14 -2.27 -0.67
C LEU A 12 -16.65 -3.39 -1.57
N ILE A 13 -15.71 -4.29 -1.93
CA ILE A 13 -15.94 -5.65 -2.42
C ILE A 13 -17.09 -5.74 -3.44
N SER A 14 -16.81 -5.38 -4.69
CA SER A 14 -17.51 -5.94 -5.84
C SER A 14 -16.49 -6.66 -6.70
N SER A 15 -16.55 -7.99 -6.67
CA SER A 15 -15.92 -8.88 -7.63
C SER A 15 -16.61 -8.70 -8.98
N GLY A 16 -16.24 -7.64 -9.69
CA GLY A 16 -16.49 -7.45 -11.12
C GLY A 16 -15.20 -7.72 -11.88
N MET A 17 -15.25 -8.60 -12.88
CA MET A 17 -14.09 -8.96 -13.70
C MET A 17 -13.49 -7.71 -14.36
N SER A 18 -12.23 -7.42 -14.00
CA SER A 18 -11.28 -6.67 -14.82
C SER A 18 -9.90 -7.25 -14.55
N ALA A 19 -9.61 -8.34 -15.26
CA ALA A 19 -8.32 -9.01 -15.21
C ALA A 19 -7.35 -8.32 -16.17
N VAL A 20 -6.66 -7.28 -15.70
CA VAL A 20 -5.33 -6.90 -16.21
C VAL A 20 -4.56 -6.25 -15.05
N LYS A 21 -3.49 -6.89 -14.57
CA LYS A 21 -2.49 -6.30 -13.68
C LYS A 21 -1.14 -6.88 -14.07
N ALA A 22 -0.10 -6.04 -14.15
CA ALA A 22 1.09 -6.39 -14.91
C ALA A 22 2.48 -6.21 -14.24
N CYS A 23 2.71 -5.93 -12.96
CA CYS A 23 4.09 -5.94 -12.39
C CYS A 23 5.05 -7.05 -12.90
N THR A 24 6.28 -6.67 -13.29
CA THR A 24 7.35 -7.58 -13.70
C THR A 24 8.51 -7.44 -12.74
N ILE A 25 8.86 -8.53 -12.04
CA ILE A 25 9.86 -8.55 -10.98
C ILE A 25 10.88 -9.63 -11.31
N PHE A 26 12.17 -9.35 -11.16
CA PHE A 26 13.20 -10.37 -11.35
C PHE A 26 14.38 -10.18 -10.40
N SER A 27 14.88 -11.29 -9.85
CA SER A 27 16.12 -11.34 -9.08
C SER A 27 17.25 -11.91 -9.93
N CYS A 28 18.48 -11.41 -9.76
CA CYS A 28 19.66 -11.91 -10.47
C CYS A 28 20.91 -11.86 -9.57
N SER A 29 21.60 -13.00 -9.47
CA SER A 29 22.81 -13.18 -8.68
C SER A 29 23.93 -13.72 -9.56
N ARG A 30 24.93 -12.89 -9.88
CA ARG A 30 26.06 -13.23 -10.75
C ARG A 30 27.29 -12.44 -10.35
N ALA A 31 28.49 -13.03 -10.55
CA ALA A 31 29.77 -12.37 -10.33
C ALA A 31 29.87 -11.66 -8.96
N GLY A 32 29.30 -12.27 -7.92
CA GLY A 32 29.30 -11.69 -6.57
C GLY A 32 28.38 -10.48 -6.37
N GLN A 33 27.58 -10.09 -7.36
CA GLN A 33 26.52 -9.09 -7.22
C GLN A 33 25.15 -9.75 -7.09
N THR A 34 24.24 -9.09 -6.37
CA THR A 34 22.86 -9.57 -6.20
C THR A 34 21.91 -8.39 -6.29
N PHE A 35 21.04 -8.44 -7.29
CA PHE A 35 20.05 -7.41 -7.55
C PHE A 35 18.64 -7.99 -7.60
N VAL A 36 17.68 -7.15 -7.28
CA VAL A 36 16.29 -7.32 -7.70
C VAL A 36 15.88 -6.10 -8.49
N ALA A 37 15.08 -6.29 -9.52
CA ALA A 37 14.52 -5.21 -10.30
C ALA A 37 13.03 -5.44 -10.53
N ALA A 38 12.24 -4.36 -10.52
CA ALA A 38 10.80 -4.44 -10.66
C ALA A 38 10.23 -3.25 -11.43
N ASN A 39 9.21 -3.51 -12.26
CA ASN A 39 8.26 -2.53 -12.77
C ASN A 39 6.97 -2.63 -11.96
N GLU A 40 6.56 -1.55 -11.30
CA GLU A 40 5.28 -1.49 -10.58
C GLU A 40 4.19 -0.90 -11.48
N ASP A 41 3.18 -1.71 -11.77
CA ASP A 41 2.11 -1.36 -12.71
C ASP A 41 0.78 -1.14 -11.97
N ASP A 42 0.34 0.12 -11.87
CA ASP A 42 -0.93 0.50 -11.24
C ASP A 42 -1.57 1.71 -11.96
N MET A 43 -2.80 2.03 -11.58
CA MET A 43 -3.56 3.19 -12.08
C MET A 43 -3.48 4.39 -11.12
N THR A 44 -2.87 4.23 -9.94
CA THR A 44 -2.84 5.23 -8.87
C THR A 44 -1.46 5.92 -8.78
N PRO A 45 -1.27 7.12 -9.35
CA PRO A 45 0.07 7.73 -9.51
C PRO A 45 0.80 8.08 -8.22
N PHE A 46 0.09 8.14 -7.10
CA PHE A 46 0.51 8.79 -5.86
C PHE A 46 1.35 7.86 -4.97
N THR A 47 2.37 7.22 -5.53
CA THR A 47 3.24 6.31 -4.76
C THR A 47 3.87 7.00 -3.55
N ARG A 48 3.80 6.33 -2.41
CA ARG A 48 4.48 6.70 -1.16
C ARG A 48 5.74 5.86 -1.00
N ILE A 49 6.75 6.48 -0.43
CA ILE A 49 7.92 5.81 0.13
C ILE A 49 7.88 6.09 1.63
N TRP A 50 8.03 5.07 2.47
CA TRP A 50 8.17 5.29 3.91
C TRP A 50 9.31 4.49 4.49
N TYR A 51 10.06 5.15 5.36
CA TYR A 51 11.29 4.65 5.97
C TYR A 51 11.03 4.38 7.44
N ASN A 52 11.42 3.19 7.88
CA ASN A 52 11.09 2.66 9.19
C ASN A 52 12.41 2.38 9.91
N PRO A 53 12.84 3.23 10.87
CA PRO A 53 14.05 2.97 11.63
C PRO A 53 13.94 1.68 12.42
N ALA A 54 15.07 1.01 12.63
CA ALA A 54 15.12 -0.20 13.44
C ALA A 54 14.62 0.07 14.86
N THR A 55 13.89 -0.88 15.42
CA THR A 55 13.47 -0.89 16.82
C THR A 55 14.11 -2.06 17.55
N LYS A 56 13.82 -2.22 18.84
CA LYS A 56 14.28 -3.38 19.61
C LYS A 56 13.83 -4.71 18.99
N ASP A 57 12.64 -4.72 18.40
CA ASP A 57 11.97 -5.95 17.97
C ASP A 57 11.86 -6.09 16.44
N ARG A 58 12.32 -5.08 15.68
CA ARG A 58 12.19 -5.05 14.22
C ARG A 58 13.40 -4.39 13.53
N TYR A 59 13.82 -4.97 12.41
CA TYR A 59 14.84 -4.39 11.54
C TYR A 59 14.33 -3.14 10.83
N GLY A 60 15.25 -2.23 10.52
CA GLY A 60 14.95 -1.04 9.73
C GLY A 60 14.62 -1.41 8.28
N SER A 61 13.71 -0.68 7.66
CA SER A 61 13.25 -0.97 6.30
C SER A 61 12.76 0.26 5.54
N VAL A 62 12.63 0.10 4.23
CA VAL A 62 11.88 1.01 3.35
C VAL A 62 10.78 0.23 2.66
N SER A 63 9.64 0.88 2.49
CA SER A 63 8.49 0.35 1.77
C SER A 63 8.04 1.32 0.70
N PHE A 64 7.56 0.76 -0.41
CA PHE A 64 6.90 1.44 -1.51
C PHE A 64 5.46 0.95 -1.59
N GLY A 65 4.53 1.85 -1.88
CA GLY A 65 3.12 1.49 -1.99
C GLY A 65 2.22 2.65 -2.40
N ALA A 66 0.93 2.35 -2.54
CA ALA A 66 -0.08 3.36 -2.81
C ALA A 66 -0.36 4.23 -1.56
N PRO A 67 -1.10 5.34 -1.68
CA PRO A 67 -1.47 6.17 -0.54
C PRO A 67 -2.23 5.43 0.57
N ASP A 68 -2.80 4.26 0.30
CA ASP A 68 -3.48 3.46 1.32
C ASP A 68 -2.55 2.85 2.38
N MET A 69 -1.24 3.06 2.25
CA MET A 69 -0.19 2.57 3.15
C MET A 69 -0.10 1.03 3.20
N GLN A 70 -0.56 0.36 2.15
CA GLN A 70 -0.24 -1.04 1.91
C GLN A 70 1.10 -1.13 1.16
N SER A 71 2.03 -1.91 1.69
CA SER A 71 3.33 -2.11 1.04
C SER A 71 3.17 -3.01 -0.19
N ALA A 72 3.45 -2.46 -1.37
CA ALA A 72 3.56 -3.20 -2.63
C ALA A 72 4.92 -3.89 -2.72
N ALA A 73 5.99 -3.16 -2.38
CA ALA A 73 7.35 -3.68 -2.29
C ALA A 73 8.06 -3.15 -1.05
N ALA A 74 9.04 -3.88 -0.55
CA ALA A 74 9.87 -3.43 0.57
C ALA A 74 11.26 -4.07 0.59
N MET A 75 12.20 -3.39 1.24
CA MET A 75 13.54 -3.90 1.51
C MET A 75 13.97 -3.53 2.94
N ASN A 76 14.55 -4.48 3.68
CA ASN A 76 15.13 -4.20 4.99
C ASN A 76 16.64 -3.92 4.92
N GLU A 77 17.19 -3.42 6.04
CA GLU A 77 18.61 -3.04 6.17
C GLU A 77 19.59 -4.23 5.97
N TYR A 78 19.10 -5.47 6.00
CA TYR A 78 19.90 -6.67 5.74
C TYR A 78 19.88 -7.12 4.28
N GLY A 79 19.10 -6.43 3.43
CA GLY A 79 18.97 -6.74 2.01
C GLY A 79 17.94 -7.83 1.72
N LEU A 80 17.03 -8.15 2.65
CA LEU A 80 15.84 -8.96 2.34
C LEU A 80 14.80 -8.06 1.68
N PHE A 81 14.39 -8.45 0.48
CA PHE A 81 13.43 -7.75 -0.36
C PHE A 81 12.19 -8.61 -0.58
N TYR A 82 11.02 -7.98 -0.71
CA TYR A 82 9.85 -8.60 -1.34
C TYR A 82 9.12 -7.62 -2.26
N ASP A 83 8.41 -8.17 -3.23
CA ASP A 83 7.48 -7.46 -4.11
C ASP A 83 6.36 -8.39 -4.58
N PHE A 84 5.16 -7.85 -4.73
CA PHE A 84 3.97 -8.58 -5.15
C PHE A 84 3.67 -8.40 -6.64
N ALA A 85 3.45 -9.51 -7.32
CA ALA A 85 2.74 -9.53 -8.58
C ALA A 85 1.29 -9.96 -8.33
N ALA A 86 0.33 -9.13 -8.76
CA ALA A 86 -1.09 -9.44 -8.61
C ALA A 86 -1.48 -10.83 -9.15
N ALA A 87 -2.37 -11.55 -8.48
CA ALA A 87 -2.89 -12.81 -9.01
C ALA A 87 -4.33 -12.98 -8.57
N ASN A 88 -5.09 -13.83 -9.25
CA ASN A 88 -6.49 -14.08 -8.91
C ASN A 88 -6.63 -15.47 -8.31
N TYR A 89 -6.08 -15.67 -7.12
CA TYR A 89 -6.29 -16.88 -6.34
C TYR A 89 -7.64 -16.81 -5.61
N ASP A 90 -8.47 -17.84 -5.81
CA ASP A 90 -9.69 -18.03 -5.02
C ASP A 90 -9.32 -18.71 -3.69
N LEU A 91 -9.02 -17.88 -2.69
CA LEU A 91 -8.59 -18.34 -1.37
C LEU A 91 -9.64 -19.24 -0.69
N SER A 92 -10.93 -19.14 -1.07
CA SER A 92 -12.01 -19.96 -0.49
C SER A 92 -11.92 -21.44 -0.91
N LYS A 93 -11.22 -21.72 -2.02
CA LYS A 93 -10.99 -23.08 -2.51
C LYS A 93 -9.70 -23.71 -1.97
N LEU A 94 -8.90 -22.95 -1.25
CA LEU A 94 -7.63 -23.39 -0.70
C LEU A 94 -7.77 -23.84 0.76
N ASN A 95 -6.99 -24.83 1.14
CA ASN A 95 -6.99 -25.37 2.50
C ASN A 95 -6.03 -24.60 3.42
N LEU A 96 -6.26 -23.29 3.58
CA LEU A 96 -5.46 -22.40 4.43
C LEU A 96 -5.98 -22.51 5.88
N LYS A 97 -5.20 -23.12 6.77
CA LYS A 97 -5.56 -23.41 8.17
C LYS A 97 -4.86 -22.53 9.20
N LYS A 98 -3.74 -21.92 8.84
CA LYS A 98 -2.84 -21.18 9.73
C LYS A 98 -2.47 -19.81 9.14
N PRO A 99 -3.43 -18.95 8.77
CA PRO A 99 -3.11 -17.59 8.37
C PRO A 99 -2.42 -16.86 9.53
N TYR A 100 -1.49 -15.98 9.20
CA TYR A 100 -0.89 -15.08 10.19
C TYR A 100 -1.94 -14.06 10.67
N PRO A 101 -2.02 -13.74 11.98
CA PRO A 101 -3.05 -12.85 12.54
C PRO A 101 -2.95 -11.38 12.11
N GLY A 102 -1.80 -10.94 11.60
CA GLY A 102 -1.57 -9.61 11.05
C GLY A 102 -1.11 -9.65 9.58
N ASP A 103 -0.11 -8.85 9.25
CA ASP A 103 0.59 -8.90 7.97
C ASP A 103 1.82 -9.82 8.03
N LEU A 104 1.74 -10.98 7.37
CA LEU A 104 2.83 -11.97 7.32
C LEU A 104 4.09 -11.42 6.65
N MET A 105 3.94 -10.67 5.57
CA MET A 105 5.08 -10.18 4.79
C MET A 105 5.77 -9.04 5.51
N TRP A 106 5.00 -8.17 6.17
CA TRP A 106 5.52 -7.19 7.09
C TRP A 106 6.29 -7.84 8.25
N GLU A 107 5.74 -8.90 8.86
CA GLU A 107 6.42 -9.63 9.93
C GLU A 107 7.75 -10.24 9.48
N ILE A 108 7.78 -10.87 8.30
CA ILE A 108 8.99 -11.42 7.69
C ILE A 108 10.03 -10.31 7.49
N LEU A 109 9.65 -9.18 6.92
CA LEU A 109 10.57 -8.06 6.67
C LEU A 109 11.21 -7.53 7.96
N GLY A 110 10.42 -7.44 9.04
CA GLY A 110 10.88 -6.93 10.32
C GLY A 110 11.73 -7.91 11.13
N LYS A 111 11.64 -9.23 10.87
CA LYS A 111 12.27 -10.26 11.72
C LYS A 111 13.28 -11.15 11.02
N CYS A 112 13.32 -11.15 9.69
CA CYS A 112 14.21 -12.01 8.91
C CYS A 112 15.30 -11.20 8.19
N LYS A 113 16.52 -11.71 8.19
CA LYS A 113 17.67 -11.11 7.48
C LYS A 113 17.80 -11.62 6.05
N ASN A 114 17.27 -12.80 5.76
CA ASN A 114 17.43 -13.50 4.49
C ASN A 114 16.24 -14.43 4.19
N VAL A 115 16.22 -14.99 2.99
CA VAL A 115 15.16 -15.88 2.49
C VAL A 115 15.07 -17.16 3.32
N LYS A 116 16.19 -17.68 3.83
CA LYS A 116 16.19 -18.90 4.67
C LYS A 116 15.40 -18.69 5.96
N GLU A 117 15.58 -17.55 6.62
CA GLU A 117 14.79 -17.17 7.79
C GLU A 117 13.32 -16.92 7.43
N ALA A 118 13.04 -16.25 6.31
CA ALA A 118 11.68 -16.04 5.81
C ALA A 118 10.94 -17.36 5.54
N MET A 119 11.64 -18.36 4.99
CA MET A 119 11.10 -19.70 4.73
C MET A 119 10.63 -20.41 6.00
N VAL A 120 11.20 -20.11 7.17
CA VAL A 120 10.73 -20.66 8.45
C VAL A 120 9.34 -20.12 8.77
N PHE A 121 9.09 -18.82 8.55
CA PHE A 121 7.76 -18.22 8.71
C PHE A 121 6.76 -18.76 7.70
N LEU A 122 7.14 -18.82 6.42
CA LEU A 122 6.28 -19.27 5.32
C LEU A 122 5.93 -20.77 5.39
N LYS A 123 6.72 -21.59 6.10
CA LYS A 123 6.37 -22.98 6.41
C LYS A 123 5.48 -23.11 7.65
N LYS A 124 5.51 -22.11 8.53
CA LYS A 124 4.74 -22.09 9.78
C LYS A 124 3.33 -21.53 9.58
N TYR A 125 3.20 -20.51 8.73
CA TYR A 125 1.97 -19.78 8.45
C TYR A 125 1.63 -19.85 6.97
N ASP A 126 0.34 -19.92 6.67
CA ASP A 126 -0.16 -19.96 5.31
C ASP A 126 -0.09 -18.57 4.67
N PHE A 127 0.36 -18.52 3.42
CA PHE A 127 0.35 -17.31 2.60
C PHE A 127 -1.07 -17.04 2.08
N ALA A 128 -1.89 -16.38 2.92
CA ALA A 128 -3.29 -16.10 2.64
C ALA A 128 -3.51 -14.76 1.89
N ILE A 129 -2.75 -14.54 0.81
CA ILE A 129 -2.82 -13.32 0.00
C ILE A 129 -3.12 -13.72 -1.45
N SER A 130 -4.12 -13.09 -2.08
CA SER A 130 -4.42 -13.33 -3.50
C SER A 130 -3.41 -12.61 -4.42
N ALA A 131 -2.16 -13.07 -4.37
CA ALA A 131 -1.02 -12.52 -5.11
C ALA A 131 0.09 -13.59 -5.23
N LYS A 132 1.13 -13.27 -6.00
CA LYS A 132 2.43 -13.94 -5.93
C LYS A 132 3.43 -12.96 -5.33
N ALA A 133 4.27 -13.41 -4.41
CA ALA A 133 5.36 -12.59 -3.89
C ALA A 133 6.71 -13.15 -4.35
N LEU A 134 7.59 -12.31 -4.90
CA LEU A 134 9.00 -12.66 -5.05
C LEU A 134 9.74 -12.14 -3.82
N LEU A 135 10.47 -13.01 -3.14
CA LEU A 135 11.42 -12.62 -2.09
C LEU A 135 12.83 -12.94 -2.56
N ALA A 136 13.78 -12.05 -2.28
CA ALA A 136 15.19 -12.30 -2.52
C ALA A 136 16.05 -11.66 -1.43
N ASP A 137 17.26 -12.18 -1.26
CA ASP A 137 18.21 -11.66 -0.27
C ASP A 137 19.60 -11.39 -0.87
N LYS A 138 20.44 -10.69 -0.11
CA LYS A 138 21.82 -10.38 -0.48
C LYS A 138 22.76 -11.59 -0.65
N GLU A 139 22.39 -12.77 -0.14
CA GLU A 139 23.15 -14.01 -0.35
C GLU A 139 22.89 -14.57 -1.75
N GLY A 140 21.87 -14.06 -2.44
CA GLY A 140 21.49 -14.45 -3.78
C GLY A 140 20.41 -15.52 -3.83
N ASN A 141 19.82 -15.89 -2.69
CA ASN A 141 18.66 -16.74 -2.64
C ASN A 141 17.43 -15.97 -3.13
N SER A 142 16.49 -16.66 -3.77
CA SER A 142 15.22 -16.09 -4.20
C SER A 142 14.15 -17.16 -4.18
N ILE A 143 12.93 -16.77 -3.83
CA ILE A 143 11.74 -17.61 -3.85
C ILE A 143 10.57 -16.85 -4.46
N VAL A 144 9.66 -17.57 -5.09
CA VAL A 144 8.31 -17.10 -5.40
C VAL A 144 7.33 -17.83 -4.51
N VAL A 145 6.51 -17.09 -3.78
CA VAL A 145 5.50 -17.58 -2.86
C VAL A 145 4.12 -17.32 -3.43
N THR A 146 3.26 -18.32 -3.40
CA THR A 146 1.85 -18.22 -3.75
C THR A 146 1.02 -18.91 -2.67
N PRO A 147 -0.32 -18.73 -2.66
CA PRO A 147 -1.20 -19.50 -1.77
C PRO A 147 -1.13 -21.02 -1.96
N GLU A 148 -0.61 -21.48 -3.10
CA GLU A 148 -0.52 -22.91 -3.45
C GLU A 148 0.85 -23.52 -3.11
N GLY A 149 1.89 -22.69 -2.90
CA GLY A 149 3.21 -23.19 -2.56
C GLY A 149 4.34 -22.21 -2.78
N ILE A 150 5.56 -22.73 -2.66
CA ILE A 150 6.80 -21.95 -2.75
C ILE A 150 7.68 -22.57 -3.82
N THR A 151 8.23 -21.74 -4.70
CA THR A 151 9.17 -22.12 -5.75
C THR A 151 10.51 -21.43 -5.50
N GLU A 152 11.54 -22.21 -5.19
CA GLU A 152 12.91 -21.70 -5.03
C GLU A 152 13.56 -21.44 -6.39
N LYS A 153 14.40 -20.40 -6.46
CA LYS A 153 15.19 -20.10 -7.65
C LYS A 153 16.15 -21.23 -7.98
N THR A 154 16.14 -21.67 -9.24
CA THR A 154 17.16 -22.56 -9.81
C THR A 154 18.06 -21.76 -10.75
N GLY A 155 19.38 -21.75 -10.48
CA GLY A 155 20.35 -20.97 -11.23
C GLY A 155 20.49 -19.51 -10.77
N ASP A 156 20.91 -18.63 -11.68
CA ASP A 156 21.37 -17.28 -11.33
C ASP A 156 20.22 -16.28 -11.14
N PHE A 157 19.09 -16.47 -11.83
CA PHE A 157 17.98 -15.51 -11.83
C PHE A 157 16.60 -16.17 -11.68
N GLN A 158 15.61 -15.39 -11.23
CA GLN A 158 14.21 -15.83 -11.12
C GLN A 158 13.30 -14.66 -11.52
N VAL A 159 12.31 -14.93 -12.37
CA VAL A 159 11.33 -13.95 -12.83
C VAL A 159 9.96 -14.26 -12.23
N ASN A 160 9.28 -13.24 -11.71
CA ASN A 160 7.90 -13.27 -11.25
C ASN A 160 7.09 -12.21 -12.01
N SER A 161 5.89 -12.58 -12.43
CA SER A 161 4.95 -11.66 -13.06
C SER A 161 3.51 -12.16 -12.91
N ASN A 162 2.58 -11.24 -13.06
CA ASN A 162 1.13 -11.36 -12.96
C ASN A 162 0.43 -11.53 -14.31
N CYS A 163 1.13 -12.11 -15.28
CA CYS A 163 0.55 -12.46 -16.56
C CYS A 163 -0.52 -13.56 -16.39
N ASN A 164 -1.71 -13.34 -16.95
CA ASN A 164 -2.77 -14.35 -16.98
C ASN A 164 -2.38 -15.49 -17.93
N MET A 165 -2.92 -16.68 -17.69
CA MET A 165 -2.86 -17.77 -18.65
C MET A 165 -4.12 -17.76 -19.50
N ILE A 166 -3.98 -17.58 -20.81
CA ILE A 166 -5.08 -17.67 -21.79
C ILE A 166 -4.76 -18.86 -22.72
N ASN A 167 -5.61 -19.88 -22.70
CA ASN A 167 -5.46 -21.11 -23.50
C ASN A 167 -4.07 -21.78 -23.36
N GLY A 168 -3.54 -21.83 -22.12
CA GLY A 168 -2.23 -22.43 -21.85
C GLY A 168 -1.02 -21.57 -22.26
N LYS A 169 -1.23 -20.31 -22.69
CA LYS A 169 -0.15 -19.35 -22.98
C LYS A 169 -0.23 -18.13 -22.06
N LEU A 170 0.93 -17.56 -21.73
CA LEU A 170 1.00 -16.28 -21.04
C LEU A 170 0.32 -15.20 -21.89
N SER A 171 -0.55 -14.41 -21.28
CA SER A 171 -1.26 -13.31 -21.93
C SER A 171 -0.34 -12.11 -22.24
N CYS A 172 0.91 -12.15 -21.79
CA CYS A 172 1.85 -11.05 -21.89
C CYS A 172 3.29 -11.57 -22.03
N ARG A 173 4.06 -10.93 -22.92
CA ARG A 173 5.44 -11.30 -23.29
C ARG A 173 6.53 -10.76 -22.34
N ARG A 174 6.19 -9.88 -21.41
CA ARG A 174 7.17 -9.21 -20.54
C ARG A 174 8.03 -10.18 -19.70
N PRO A 175 7.48 -11.22 -19.04
CA PRO A 175 8.32 -12.24 -18.40
C PRO A 175 9.20 -13.00 -19.40
N ASP A 176 8.73 -13.27 -20.64
CA ASP A 176 9.53 -13.94 -21.66
C ASP A 176 10.72 -13.06 -22.08
N ILE A 177 10.50 -11.77 -22.32
CA ILE A 177 11.54 -10.80 -22.65
C ILE A 177 12.59 -10.72 -21.54
N ALA A 178 12.15 -10.64 -20.27
CA ALA A 178 13.07 -10.64 -19.13
C ALA A 178 13.89 -11.94 -19.07
N ASN A 179 13.25 -13.11 -19.24
CA ASN A 179 13.93 -14.40 -19.25
C ASN A 179 14.93 -14.53 -20.42
N GLU A 180 14.55 -14.12 -21.64
CA GLU A 180 15.40 -14.14 -22.83
C GLU A 180 16.65 -13.27 -22.63
N MET A 181 16.48 -12.05 -22.14
CA MET A 181 17.61 -11.14 -21.88
C MET A 181 18.51 -11.66 -20.76
N LEU A 182 17.93 -12.11 -19.63
CA LEU A 182 18.69 -12.64 -18.50
C LEU A 182 19.46 -13.91 -18.87
N SER A 183 18.84 -14.84 -19.59
CA SER A 183 19.50 -16.10 -20.01
C SER A 183 20.53 -15.89 -21.12
N GLY A 184 20.32 -14.92 -22.01
CA GLY A 184 21.22 -14.59 -23.11
C GLY A 184 22.44 -13.75 -22.75
N SER A 185 22.60 -13.37 -21.47
CA SER A 185 23.70 -12.52 -21.00
C SER A 185 24.28 -13.03 -19.68
N THR A 186 25.55 -12.73 -19.43
CA THR A 186 26.20 -12.91 -18.11
C THR A 186 26.27 -11.61 -17.31
N GLU A 187 25.84 -10.49 -17.90
CA GLU A 187 25.82 -9.20 -17.24
C GLU A 187 24.83 -9.19 -16.06
N ASN A 188 25.20 -8.42 -15.04
CA ASN A 188 24.39 -8.17 -13.86
C ASN A 188 24.81 -6.82 -13.26
N ASN A 189 24.53 -5.74 -13.99
CA ASN A 189 24.86 -4.36 -13.63
C ASN A 189 23.60 -3.47 -13.82
N ILE A 190 23.64 -2.25 -13.30
CA ILE A 190 22.48 -1.34 -13.29
C ILE A 190 21.97 -1.07 -14.71
N ASP A 191 22.84 -0.83 -15.69
CA ASP A 191 22.42 -0.49 -17.05
C ASP A 191 21.76 -1.67 -17.76
N PHE A 192 22.29 -2.88 -17.57
CA PHE A 192 21.67 -4.09 -18.11
C PHE A 192 20.28 -4.33 -17.53
N LEU A 193 20.13 -4.28 -16.20
CA LEU A 193 18.83 -4.49 -15.55
C LEU A 193 17.83 -3.37 -15.91
N LYS A 194 18.30 -2.13 -16.01
CA LYS A 194 17.52 -0.98 -16.50
C LYS A 194 17.01 -1.21 -17.92
N SER A 195 17.83 -1.76 -18.82
CA SER A 195 17.40 -2.08 -20.19
C SER A 195 16.31 -3.17 -20.25
N ILE A 196 16.30 -4.10 -19.29
CA ILE A 196 15.22 -5.09 -19.16
C ILE A 196 13.94 -4.41 -18.68
N LEU A 197 14.03 -3.56 -17.65
CA LEU A 197 12.88 -2.79 -17.14
C LEU A 197 12.27 -1.92 -18.24
N ASP A 198 13.11 -1.22 -19.00
CA ASP A 198 12.70 -0.42 -20.15
C ASP A 198 12.00 -1.26 -21.22
N LYS A 199 12.49 -2.46 -21.54
CA LYS A 199 11.80 -3.35 -22.50
C LYS A 199 10.54 -4.03 -21.95
N THR A 200 10.29 -3.96 -20.64
CA THR A 200 9.21 -4.68 -19.96
C THR A 200 8.28 -3.75 -19.16
N HIS A 201 8.36 -2.44 -19.38
CA HIS A 201 7.40 -1.51 -18.81
C HIS A 201 6.08 -1.57 -19.58
N GLN A 202 5.05 -0.99 -18.99
CA GLN A 202 3.71 -0.91 -19.57
C GLN A 202 3.27 0.54 -19.71
N GLU A 203 2.64 0.83 -20.84
CA GLU A 203 2.00 2.10 -21.16
C GLU A 203 0.50 1.88 -21.44
N GLY A 204 -0.34 2.85 -21.08
CA GLY A 204 -1.78 2.83 -21.38
C GLY A 204 -2.63 3.29 -20.20
N THR A 205 -3.76 2.61 -19.95
CA THR A 205 -4.59 2.89 -18.77
C THR A 205 -3.93 2.41 -17.49
N LEU A 206 -3.26 1.25 -17.56
CA LEU A 206 -2.43 0.69 -16.49
C LEU A 206 -0.97 0.95 -16.87
N ASN A 207 -0.29 1.83 -16.15
CA ASN A 207 1.08 2.25 -16.47
C ASN A 207 2.07 1.68 -15.48
N THR A 208 3.32 1.47 -15.92
CA THR A 208 4.44 1.38 -15.00
C THR A 208 4.61 2.73 -14.33
N LEU A 209 4.25 2.81 -13.05
CA LEU A 209 4.32 4.03 -12.25
C LEU A 209 5.74 4.36 -11.87
N TYR A 210 6.50 3.34 -11.49
CA TYR A 210 7.91 3.43 -11.19
C TYR A 210 8.59 2.10 -11.44
N SER A 211 9.91 2.17 -11.57
CA SER A 211 10.76 1.00 -11.68
C SER A 211 11.86 1.08 -10.64
N THR A 212 12.20 -0.04 -10.03
CA THR A 212 13.28 -0.12 -9.03
C THR A 212 14.36 -1.09 -9.46
N ILE A 213 15.60 -0.79 -9.10
CA ILE A 213 16.72 -1.75 -9.06
C ILE A 213 17.33 -1.66 -7.67
N CYS A 214 17.28 -2.75 -6.91
CA CYS A 214 17.78 -2.86 -5.55
C CYS A 214 19.11 -3.61 -5.54
N ASP A 215 20.21 -2.94 -5.20
CA ASP A 215 21.49 -3.57 -4.84
C ASP A 215 21.37 -4.12 -3.42
N LEU A 216 21.02 -5.41 -3.30
CA LEU A 216 20.70 -6.04 -2.01
C LEU A 216 21.94 -6.11 -1.10
N LYS A 217 23.15 -6.10 -1.66
CA LYS A 217 24.39 -6.15 -0.88
C LYS A 217 24.75 -4.79 -0.31
N LYS A 218 24.57 -3.73 -1.09
CA LYS A 218 24.93 -2.36 -0.68
C LYS A 218 23.79 -1.62 0.03
N GLY A 219 22.55 -2.11 -0.06
CA GLY A 219 21.38 -1.42 0.47
C GLY A 219 21.07 -0.13 -0.30
N ILE A 220 21.29 -0.15 -1.62
CA ILE A 220 21.05 1.00 -2.51
C ILE A 220 19.88 0.67 -3.43
N ILE A 221 18.94 1.60 -3.59
CA ILE A 221 17.80 1.46 -4.50
C ILE A 221 17.91 2.56 -5.55
N TYR A 222 17.84 2.18 -6.82
CA TYR A 222 17.73 3.09 -7.95
C TYR A 222 16.28 3.09 -8.40
N VAL A 223 15.64 4.26 -8.38
CA VAL A 223 14.23 4.43 -8.72
C VAL A 223 14.12 5.30 -9.96
N TYR A 224 13.25 4.88 -10.88
CA TYR A 224 12.88 5.59 -12.10
C TYR A 224 11.38 5.83 -12.07
N LEU A 225 10.92 7.01 -12.44
CA LEU A 225 9.50 7.37 -12.41
C LEU A 225 8.91 7.31 -13.81
N PHE A 226 7.75 6.67 -13.93
CA PHE A 226 6.86 6.75 -15.08
C PHE A 226 7.60 6.60 -16.42
N HIS A 227 8.24 5.44 -16.61
CA HIS A 227 9.01 5.04 -17.79
C HIS A 227 10.15 6.01 -18.23
N ASP A 228 10.53 7.00 -17.40
CA ASP A 228 11.75 7.78 -17.61
C ASP A 228 12.97 7.08 -16.98
N TYR A 229 13.71 6.36 -17.81
CA TYR A 229 14.94 5.67 -17.41
C TYR A 229 16.21 6.55 -17.49
N ASN A 230 16.07 7.84 -17.78
CA ASN A 230 17.19 8.79 -17.82
C ASN A 230 17.39 9.51 -16.48
N THR A 231 16.31 9.73 -15.74
CA THR A 231 16.35 10.38 -14.42
C THR A 231 16.29 9.34 -13.32
N VAL A 232 17.28 9.31 -12.43
CA VAL A 232 17.35 8.35 -11.33
C VAL A 232 17.28 9.04 -9.98
N TYR A 233 16.35 8.58 -9.14
CA TYR A 233 16.37 8.86 -7.71
C TYR A 233 17.10 7.71 -7.00
N LYS A 234 18.21 8.03 -6.32
CA LYS A 234 19.04 7.04 -5.63
C LYS A 234 18.83 7.12 -4.13
N ILE A 235 18.36 6.02 -3.55
CA ILE A 235 18.14 5.87 -2.12
C ILE A 235 19.29 5.05 -1.53
N ASP A 236 19.98 5.63 -0.53
CA ASP A 236 20.88 4.90 0.36
C ASP A 236 20.11 4.55 1.63
N LEU A 237 19.67 3.30 1.75
CA LEU A 237 18.75 2.90 2.83
C LEU A 237 19.34 3.17 4.20
N LYS A 238 20.64 2.90 4.40
CA LYS A 238 21.31 3.14 5.68
C LYS A 238 21.32 4.62 6.06
N SER A 239 21.45 5.50 5.07
CA SER A 239 21.44 6.95 5.28
C SER A 239 20.03 7.46 5.57
N GLU A 240 19.02 6.96 4.86
CA GLU A 240 17.61 7.32 5.09
C GLU A 240 17.14 6.88 6.48
N LEU A 241 17.48 5.66 6.91
CA LEU A 241 17.08 5.16 8.24
C LEU A 241 17.62 6.00 9.41
N LYS A 242 18.71 6.76 9.22
CA LYS A 242 19.24 7.68 10.25
C LYS A 242 18.40 8.94 10.42
N LYS A 243 17.56 9.29 9.45
CA LYS A 243 16.65 10.44 9.53
C LYS A 243 15.44 10.17 10.42
N GLY A 244 15.29 8.94 10.91
CA GLY A 244 14.12 8.50 11.66
C GLY A 244 12.97 8.11 10.74
N TYR A 245 11.80 7.93 11.33
CA TYR A 245 10.60 7.62 10.55
C TYR A 245 10.20 8.83 9.69
N HIS A 246 9.91 8.59 8.41
CA HIS A 246 9.36 9.60 7.51
C HIS A 246 8.68 8.95 6.31
N ILE A 247 7.76 9.71 5.70
CA ILE A 247 7.04 9.35 4.47
C ILE A 247 7.30 10.44 3.44
N GLU A 248 7.50 10.06 2.20
CA GLU A 248 7.71 10.94 1.06
C GLU A 248 6.77 10.55 -0.10
N ASN A 249 6.40 11.51 -0.95
CA ASN A 249 5.81 11.19 -2.24
C ASN A 249 6.95 10.90 -3.22
N LEU A 250 6.88 9.77 -3.93
CA LEU A 250 7.94 9.39 -4.86
C LEU A 250 8.15 10.45 -5.96
N ALA A 251 7.07 11.02 -6.48
CA ALA A 251 7.12 11.98 -7.58
C ALA A 251 7.84 13.30 -7.24
N ASP A 252 7.95 13.66 -5.96
CA ASP A 252 8.59 14.91 -5.52
C ASP A 252 10.11 14.87 -5.76
N HIS A 253 10.69 13.69 -6.01
CA HIS A 253 12.12 13.50 -6.31
C HIS A 253 12.47 13.59 -7.79
N PHE A 254 11.50 13.86 -8.66
CA PHE A 254 11.67 13.89 -10.11
C PHE A 254 11.29 15.26 -10.69
N PRO A 255 11.89 15.67 -11.82
CA PRO A 255 11.45 16.86 -12.52
C PRO A 255 10.00 16.69 -13.01
N SER A 256 9.28 17.80 -13.08
CA SER A 256 7.93 17.83 -13.66
C SER A 256 7.92 17.25 -15.07
N SER A 257 6.98 16.34 -15.32
CA SER A 257 6.70 15.77 -16.63
C SER A 257 5.22 15.97 -16.98
N PHE A 258 4.95 16.53 -18.15
CA PHE A 258 3.58 16.72 -18.62
C PHE A 258 2.79 15.41 -18.66
N ALA A 259 3.45 14.30 -19.02
CA ALA A 259 2.81 12.99 -19.11
C ALA A 259 2.33 12.51 -17.72
N TYR A 260 3.21 12.57 -16.71
CA TYR A 260 2.87 12.17 -15.35
C TYR A 260 1.87 13.14 -14.69
N GLU A 261 2.02 14.45 -14.92
CA GLU A 261 1.05 15.44 -14.44
C GLU A 261 -0.34 15.23 -15.04
N ASN A 262 -0.44 14.96 -16.34
CA ASN A 262 -1.72 14.67 -16.98
C ASN A 262 -2.33 13.37 -16.46
N PHE A 263 -1.51 12.33 -16.26
CA PHE A 263 -1.97 11.07 -15.67
C PHE A 263 -2.50 11.27 -14.23
N SER A 264 -1.76 12.01 -13.39
CA SER A 264 -2.13 12.26 -12.00
C SER A 264 -3.33 13.19 -11.82
N LYS A 265 -3.43 14.29 -12.59
CA LYS A 265 -4.55 15.24 -12.53
C LYS A 265 -5.89 14.62 -12.88
N ASN A 266 -5.90 13.57 -13.71
CA ASN A 266 -7.11 12.87 -14.11
C ASN A 266 -7.56 11.79 -13.11
N HIS A 267 -6.79 11.53 -12.05
CA HIS A 267 -7.14 10.55 -11.03
C HIS A 267 -8.09 11.15 -9.98
N SER A 268 -9.06 10.35 -9.48
CA SER A 268 -10.07 10.80 -8.50
C SER A 268 -9.46 11.31 -7.18
N LEU A 269 -8.33 10.76 -6.78
CA LEU A 269 -7.59 11.18 -5.57
C LEU A 269 -6.83 12.50 -5.74
N TYR A 270 -6.75 13.10 -6.93
CA TYR A 270 -5.95 14.31 -7.15
C TYR A 270 -6.36 15.48 -6.26
N LEU A 271 -7.66 15.66 -5.99
CA LEU A 271 -8.13 16.71 -5.08
C LEU A 271 -7.64 16.46 -3.65
N LYS A 272 -7.73 15.22 -3.15
CA LYS A 272 -7.18 14.83 -1.85
C LYS A 272 -5.68 15.13 -1.77
N GLU A 273 -4.92 14.79 -2.80
CA GLU A 273 -3.47 15.02 -2.88
C GLU A 273 -3.12 16.52 -2.92
N SER A 274 -3.93 17.32 -3.64
CA SER A 274 -3.78 18.78 -3.66
C SER A 274 -4.02 19.40 -2.28
N ILE A 275 -4.98 18.88 -1.52
CA ILE A 275 -5.21 19.27 -0.12
C ILE A 275 -3.98 18.94 0.73
N PHE A 276 -3.38 17.75 0.58
CA PHE A 276 -2.16 17.37 1.30
C PHE A 276 -0.95 18.24 0.92
N GLN A 277 -0.81 18.63 -0.34
CA GLN A 277 0.22 19.58 -0.75
C GLN A 277 0.04 20.93 -0.05
N GLU A 278 -1.20 21.39 0.11
CA GLU A 278 -1.48 22.59 0.90
C GLU A 278 -1.16 22.39 2.39
N MET A 279 -1.43 21.22 2.97
CA MET A 279 -1.08 20.90 4.35
C MET A 279 0.42 20.98 4.62
N GLN A 280 1.26 20.56 3.67
CA GLN A 280 2.72 20.69 3.79
C GLN A 280 3.16 22.15 3.86
N ASN A 281 2.47 23.05 3.15
CA ASN A 281 2.82 24.46 3.06
C ASN A 281 2.23 25.32 4.18
N LYS A 282 0.97 25.04 4.58
CA LYS A 282 0.18 25.89 5.49
C LYS A 282 -0.11 25.24 6.84
N GLY A 283 0.20 23.96 7.00
CA GLY A 283 -0.09 23.17 8.21
C GLY A 283 -1.47 22.51 8.18
N VAL A 284 -1.55 21.32 8.77
CA VAL A 284 -2.74 20.44 8.73
C VAL A 284 -4.00 21.13 9.23
N GLU A 285 -3.95 21.74 10.42
CA GLU A 285 -5.13 22.35 11.05
C GLU A 285 -5.69 23.52 10.23
N ALA A 286 -4.81 24.42 9.76
CA ALA A 286 -5.20 25.56 8.95
C ALA A 286 -5.87 25.13 7.64
N THR A 287 -5.29 24.13 6.96
CA THR A 287 -5.87 23.56 5.74
C THR A 287 -7.21 22.88 5.99
N VAL A 288 -7.35 22.09 7.06
CA VAL A 288 -8.64 21.47 7.42
C VAL A 288 -9.71 22.53 7.64
N ASN A 289 -9.41 23.59 8.39
CA ASN A 289 -10.34 24.69 8.63
C ASN A 289 -10.76 25.39 7.33
N HIS A 290 -9.79 25.63 6.44
CA HIS A 290 -10.04 26.23 5.14
C HIS A 290 -11.03 25.40 4.31
N TYR A 291 -10.78 24.10 4.14
CA TYR A 291 -11.65 23.29 3.28
C TYR A 291 -13.00 22.93 3.90
N ILE A 292 -13.13 22.89 5.24
CA ILE A 292 -14.44 22.86 5.89
C ILE A 292 -15.24 24.10 5.48
N ALA A 293 -14.65 25.30 5.61
CA ALA A 293 -15.31 26.54 5.22
C ALA A 293 -15.64 26.61 3.72
N GLU A 294 -14.81 26.05 2.85
CA GLU A 294 -15.12 25.94 1.41
C GLU A 294 -16.27 24.96 1.12
N SER A 295 -16.39 23.87 1.88
CA SER A 295 -17.49 22.93 1.74
C SER A 295 -18.83 23.50 2.23
N GLU A 296 -18.80 24.30 3.30
CA GLU A 296 -19.98 24.98 3.86
C GLU A 296 -20.66 25.94 2.88
N LYS A 297 -19.91 26.50 1.92
CA LYS A 297 -20.46 27.39 0.89
C LYS A 297 -21.44 26.68 -0.06
N GLN A 298 -21.42 25.35 -0.12
CA GLN A 298 -22.27 24.53 -1.00
C GLN A 298 -22.20 24.95 -2.48
N ASP A 299 -21.05 25.47 -2.94
CA ASP A 299 -20.84 25.82 -4.34
C ASP A 299 -20.92 24.53 -5.19
N PRO A 300 -21.76 24.47 -6.25
CA PRO A 300 -21.82 23.31 -7.15
C PRO A 300 -20.48 22.91 -7.76
N LYS A 301 -19.51 23.84 -7.87
CA LYS A 301 -18.13 23.57 -8.30
C LYS A 301 -17.36 22.70 -7.31
N ASN A 302 -17.74 22.73 -6.03
CA ASN A 302 -17.11 21.98 -4.94
C ASN A 302 -17.81 20.65 -4.64
N LYS A 303 -18.65 20.13 -5.55
CA LYS A 303 -19.41 18.87 -5.34
C LYS A 303 -18.56 17.64 -4.96
N ASN A 304 -17.27 17.66 -5.27
CA ASN A 304 -16.32 16.56 -4.97
C ASN A 304 -15.54 16.78 -3.66
N LEU A 305 -15.76 17.91 -2.96
CA LEU A 305 -14.97 18.28 -1.80
C LEU A 305 -15.27 17.39 -0.59
N ASP A 306 -16.55 17.11 -0.29
CA ASP A 306 -16.91 16.24 0.85
C ASP A 306 -16.31 14.83 0.75
N PRO A 307 -16.42 14.11 -0.40
CA PRO A 307 -15.71 12.86 -0.59
C PRO A 307 -14.19 12.99 -0.43
N ALA A 308 -13.59 14.05 -0.97
CA ALA A 308 -12.15 14.28 -0.82
C ALA A 308 -11.75 14.53 0.65
N LEU A 309 -12.58 15.23 1.42
CA LEU A 309 -12.36 15.46 2.85
C LEU A 309 -12.47 14.19 3.68
N LEU A 310 -13.39 13.28 3.32
CA LEU A 310 -13.43 11.95 3.92
C LEU A 310 -12.14 11.18 3.64
N GLU A 311 -11.65 11.20 2.41
CA GLU A 311 -10.37 10.58 2.04
C GLU A 311 -9.17 11.21 2.77
N VAL A 312 -9.18 12.53 2.97
CA VAL A 312 -8.17 13.24 3.79
C VAL A 312 -8.21 12.74 5.23
N ALA A 313 -9.40 12.62 5.84
CA ALA A 313 -9.54 12.12 7.20
C ALA A 313 -8.99 10.69 7.32
N LEU A 314 -9.35 9.80 6.39
CA LEU A 314 -8.85 8.43 6.36
C LEU A 314 -7.33 8.37 6.16
N GLN A 315 -6.77 9.22 5.30
CA GLN A 315 -5.33 9.28 5.06
C GLN A 315 -4.55 9.79 6.27
N LEU A 316 -5.06 10.78 6.99
CA LEU A 316 -4.46 11.25 8.26
C LEU A 316 -4.41 10.13 9.31
N ILE A 317 -5.45 9.31 9.39
CA ILE A 317 -5.47 8.13 10.28
C ILE A 317 -4.43 7.10 9.82
N LYS A 318 -4.32 6.83 8.52
CA LYS A 318 -3.33 5.89 7.97
C LYS A 318 -1.90 6.34 8.27
N TYR A 319 -1.59 7.62 8.08
CA TYR A 319 -0.26 8.17 8.40
C TYR A 319 0.04 8.10 9.90
N SER A 320 -0.93 8.49 10.73
CA SER A 320 -0.81 8.33 12.19
C SER A 320 -0.56 6.87 12.57
N TRP A 321 -1.36 5.95 12.07
CA TRP A 321 -1.20 4.53 12.36
C TRP A 321 0.16 4.01 11.92
N ASN A 322 0.57 4.32 10.69
CA ASN A 322 1.81 3.83 10.10
C ASN A 322 3.02 4.24 10.94
N GLU A 323 3.10 5.51 11.36
CA GLU A 323 4.18 6.01 12.21
C GLU A 323 4.22 5.31 13.58
N HIS A 324 3.08 5.26 14.28
CA HIS A 324 3.01 4.67 15.62
C HIS A 324 3.07 3.14 15.62
N ASN A 325 2.99 2.50 14.46
CA ASN A 325 3.12 1.04 14.29
C ASN A 325 4.31 0.65 13.40
N ASN A 326 5.36 1.48 13.42
CA ASN A 326 6.67 1.19 12.83
C ASN A 326 6.67 0.93 11.32
N GLY A 327 5.69 1.45 10.57
CA GLY A 327 5.55 1.23 9.13
C GLY A 327 4.49 0.23 8.71
N ALA A 328 3.76 -0.36 9.67
CA ALA A 328 2.69 -1.31 9.38
C ALA A 328 1.50 -0.65 8.67
N MET A 329 0.81 -1.42 7.84
CA MET A 329 -0.49 -1.00 7.32
C MET A 329 -1.53 -0.92 8.44
N TRP A 330 -2.65 -0.23 8.17
CA TRP A 330 -3.74 -0.09 9.12
C TRP A 330 -4.59 -1.37 9.22
N ASP A 331 -4.10 -2.37 9.96
CA ASP A 331 -4.71 -3.71 10.06
C ASP A 331 -6.19 -3.71 10.51
N TYR A 332 -6.60 -2.71 11.29
CA TYR A 332 -8.01 -2.49 11.66
C TYR A 332 -8.90 -2.33 10.41
N TRP A 333 -8.41 -1.64 9.37
CA TRP A 333 -9.12 -1.45 8.11
C TRP A 333 -9.47 -2.79 7.45
N PHE A 334 -8.59 -3.78 7.57
CA PHE A 334 -8.75 -5.11 6.99
C PHE A 334 -9.41 -6.13 7.94
N SER A 335 -9.87 -5.68 9.11
CA SER A 335 -10.46 -6.55 10.13
C SER A 335 -9.55 -7.71 10.55
N LYS A 336 -8.22 -7.51 10.45
CA LYS A 336 -7.24 -8.52 10.88
C LYS A 336 -7.28 -8.67 12.40
N PRO A 337 -7.13 -9.89 12.95
CA PRO A 337 -7.11 -10.10 14.40
C PRO A 337 -6.20 -9.14 15.18
N ASP A 338 -4.99 -8.89 14.69
CA ASP A 338 -4.04 -7.99 15.35
C ASP A 338 -4.43 -6.50 15.20
N GLY A 339 -5.24 -6.15 14.21
CA GLY A 339 -5.74 -4.80 13.98
C GLY A 339 -6.64 -4.27 15.09
N TYR A 340 -7.15 -5.14 15.96
CA TYR A 340 -7.93 -4.75 17.14
C TYR A 340 -7.08 -4.60 18.42
N ASN A 341 -5.80 -4.94 18.37
CA ASN A 341 -4.87 -4.85 19.50
C ASN A 341 -4.21 -3.46 19.54
N ILE A 342 -5.02 -2.41 19.71
CA ILE A 342 -4.56 -1.02 19.61
C ILE A 342 -3.99 -0.56 20.95
N THR A 343 -2.74 -0.12 20.95
CA THR A 343 -2.14 0.59 22.10
C THR A 343 -2.43 2.09 21.97
N PRO A 344 -3.02 2.74 22.98
CA PRO A 344 -3.35 4.16 22.87
C PRO A 344 -2.13 5.08 22.72
N TYR A 345 -2.24 6.10 21.87
CA TYR A 345 -1.26 7.15 21.66
C TYR A 345 -1.95 8.47 21.28
N LYS A 346 -1.25 9.60 21.38
CA LYS A 346 -1.77 10.93 21.01
C LYS A 346 -1.13 11.41 19.73
N ASP A 347 -1.95 11.93 18.81
CA ASP A 347 -1.47 12.43 17.53
C ASP A 347 -2.39 13.54 16.99
N PRO A 348 -1.87 14.75 16.66
CA PRO A 348 -2.70 15.85 16.17
C PRO A 348 -3.36 15.56 14.80
N ARG A 349 -2.82 14.62 14.01
CA ARG A 349 -3.46 14.17 12.76
C ARG A 349 -4.80 13.50 13.06
N LEU A 350 -4.91 12.75 14.16
CA LEU A 350 -6.16 12.12 14.56
C LEU A 350 -7.21 13.14 15.02
N THR A 351 -6.80 14.21 15.71
CA THR A 351 -7.70 15.33 16.03
C THR A 351 -8.24 16.01 14.78
N SER A 352 -7.38 16.22 13.78
CA SER A 352 -7.77 16.83 12.50
C SER A 352 -8.69 15.91 11.69
N ALA A 353 -8.42 14.60 11.68
CA ALA A 353 -9.29 13.60 11.07
C ALA A 353 -10.67 13.55 11.75
N GLU A 354 -10.70 13.57 13.08
CA GLU A 354 -11.95 13.58 13.84
C GLU A 354 -12.78 14.82 13.53
N LYS A 355 -12.15 16.00 13.43
CA LYS A 355 -12.84 17.25 13.06
C LYS A 355 -13.53 17.14 11.69
N LEU A 356 -12.85 16.56 10.69
CA LEU A 356 -13.42 16.31 9.38
C LEU A 356 -14.61 15.33 9.45
N LEU A 357 -14.47 14.23 10.20
CA LEU A 357 -15.54 13.25 10.35
C LEU A 357 -16.76 13.81 11.10
N GLN A 358 -16.55 14.63 12.13
CA GLN A 358 -17.61 15.32 12.85
C GLN A 358 -18.37 16.28 11.93
N TYR A 359 -17.63 17.08 11.13
CA TYR A 359 -18.23 17.96 10.14
C TYR A 359 -19.07 17.18 9.12
N LEU A 360 -18.50 16.15 8.49
CA LEU A 360 -19.17 15.39 7.44
C LEU A 360 -20.37 14.61 7.96
N SER A 361 -20.26 13.97 9.14
CA SER A 361 -21.36 13.19 9.73
C SER A 361 -22.51 14.03 10.28
N ALA A 362 -22.27 15.31 10.56
CA ALA A 362 -23.31 16.26 11.00
C ALA A 362 -24.14 16.83 9.85
N LYS A 363 -23.67 16.73 8.60
CA LYS A 363 -24.46 17.12 7.42
C LYS A 363 -25.68 16.20 7.28
N GLU A 364 -26.71 16.64 6.57
CA GLU A 364 -27.84 15.78 6.21
C GLU A 364 -27.36 14.67 5.25
N GLU A 365 -26.81 13.61 5.83
CA GLU A 365 -26.28 12.48 5.09
C GLU A 365 -27.43 11.55 4.71
N LYS A 366 -27.66 11.44 3.40
CA LYS A 366 -28.70 10.58 2.83
C LYS A 366 -28.26 9.11 2.86
N ASP A 367 -26.95 8.86 2.88
CA ASP A 367 -26.38 7.53 3.06
C ASP A 367 -26.11 7.23 4.55
N LEU A 368 -27.12 6.67 5.23
CA LEU A 368 -27.00 6.31 6.64
C LEU A 368 -25.88 5.30 6.92
N LYS A 369 -25.51 4.46 5.93
CA LYS A 369 -24.37 3.52 6.07
C LYS A 369 -23.05 4.26 6.10
N LEU A 370 -22.88 5.26 5.23
CA LEU A 370 -21.71 6.13 5.24
C LEU A 370 -21.58 6.89 6.56
N ARG A 371 -22.69 7.44 7.07
CA ARG A 371 -22.69 8.11 8.37
C ARG A 371 -22.29 7.18 9.51
N ASN A 372 -22.84 5.97 9.54
CA ASN A 372 -22.50 4.98 10.57
C ASN A 372 -21.05 4.49 10.46
N PHE A 373 -20.50 4.40 9.25
CA PHE A 373 -19.07 4.20 9.05
C PHE A 373 -18.25 5.37 9.61
N MET A 374 -18.62 6.63 9.38
CA MET A 374 -17.91 7.76 9.98
C MET A 374 -17.95 7.75 11.52
N TYR A 375 -19.06 7.32 12.12
CA TYR A 375 -19.13 7.09 13.57
C TYR A 375 -18.17 5.99 14.03
N GLU A 376 -18.10 4.86 13.32
CA GLU A 376 -17.15 3.79 13.64
C GLU A 376 -15.70 4.28 13.60
N ILE A 377 -15.32 5.02 12.57
CA ILE A 377 -13.97 5.57 12.44
C ILE A 377 -13.71 6.63 13.52
N SER A 378 -14.71 7.42 13.92
CA SER A 378 -14.61 8.33 15.07
C SER A 378 -14.42 7.57 16.39
N GLY A 379 -15.06 6.40 16.54
CA GLY A 379 -14.83 5.46 17.63
C GLY A 379 -13.39 4.94 17.67
N PHE A 380 -12.84 4.57 16.51
CA PHE A 380 -11.44 4.15 16.37
C PHE A 380 -10.47 5.27 16.78
N ILE A 381 -10.69 6.50 16.31
CA ILE A 381 -9.85 7.65 16.67
C ILE A 381 -9.88 7.86 18.18
N ASN A 382 -11.06 7.88 18.79
CA ASN A 382 -11.19 8.12 20.23
C ASN A 382 -10.56 6.99 21.06
N PHE A 383 -10.70 5.73 20.63
CA PHE A 383 -10.06 4.62 21.31
C PHE A 383 -8.53 4.71 21.25
N THR A 384 -8.01 4.98 20.05
CA THR A 384 -6.58 5.17 19.78
C THR A 384 -6.04 6.32 20.62
N GLN A 385 -6.80 7.39 20.80
CA GLN A 385 -6.42 8.51 21.66
C GLN A 385 -6.68 8.28 23.16
N GLY A 386 -7.12 7.09 23.58
CA GLY A 386 -7.35 6.76 24.99
C GLY A 386 -8.69 7.23 25.57
N ASN A 387 -9.57 7.84 24.76
CA ASN A 387 -10.88 8.33 25.16
C ASN A 387 -11.94 7.20 25.13
N LYS A 388 -11.78 6.19 25.99
CA LYS A 388 -12.58 4.95 25.95
C LYS A 388 -14.10 5.17 26.03
N SER A 389 -14.56 6.12 26.85
CA SER A 389 -16.00 6.41 26.99
C SER A 389 -16.60 6.93 25.68
N ILE A 390 -15.93 7.92 25.08
CA ILE A 390 -16.35 8.52 23.80
C ILE A 390 -16.27 7.50 22.68
N ALA A 391 -15.23 6.66 22.67
CA ALA A 391 -15.09 5.58 21.71
C ALA A 391 -16.29 4.61 21.76
N ARG A 392 -16.71 4.22 22.98
CA ARG A 392 -17.87 3.34 23.19
C ARG A 392 -19.14 3.97 22.62
N GLU A 393 -19.42 5.23 22.93
CA GLU A 393 -20.59 5.94 22.42
C GLU A 393 -20.63 5.98 20.89
N PHE A 394 -19.50 6.23 20.24
CA PHE A 394 -19.41 6.22 18.77
C PHE A 394 -19.62 4.83 18.18
N TYR A 395 -19.03 3.79 18.77
CA TYR A 395 -19.27 2.43 18.30
C TYR A 395 -20.73 1.99 18.50
N GLU A 396 -21.37 2.33 19.62
CA GLU A 396 -22.79 2.08 19.85
C GLU A 396 -23.67 2.79 18.81
N LYS A 397 -23.38 4.08 18.53
CA LYS A 397 -24.05 4.82 17.45
C LYS A 397 -23.87 4.14 16.10
N ALA A 398 -22.64 3.77 15.76
CA ALA A 398 -22.28 3.17 14.48
C ALA A 398 -23.00 1.86 14.18
N ILE A 399 -23.34 1.06 15.20
CA ILE A 399 -23.98 -0.25 15.03
C ILE A 399 -25.43 -0.32 15.52
N SER A 400 -26.00 0.82 15.92
CA SER A 400 -27.34 0.92 16.53
C SER A 400 -28.44 0.32 15.65
N ASN A 401 -28.34 0.49 14.33
CA ASN A 401 -29.24 -0.11 13.34
C ASN A 401 -28.45 -0.93 12.31
N PRO A 402 -28.45 -2.27 12.42
CA PRO A 402 -27.75 -3.15 11.47
C PRO A 402 -28.17 -3.00 10.00
N ALA A 403 -29.41 -2.59 9.72
CA ALA A 403 -29.89 -2.40 8.33
C ALA A 403 -29.27 -1.16 7.67
N GLU A 404 -28.90 -0.17 8.48
CA GLU A 404 -28.27 1.08 8.08
C GLU A 404 -26.75 1.06 8.28
N THR A 405 -26.13 -0.12 8.41
CA THR A 405 -24.70 -0.24 8.69
C THR A 405 -24.04 -1.16 7.68
N TYR A 406 -22.83 -0.82 7.21
CA TYR A 406 -22.07 -1.77 6.38
C TYR A 406 -21.70 -3.02 7.19
N PRO A 407 -21.71 -4.22 6.59
CA PRO A 407 -21.36 -5.45 7.31
C PRO A 407 -20.00 -5.40 8.02
N VAL A 408 -18.99 -4.79 7.39
CA VAL A 408 -17.65 -4.62 7.98
C VAL A 408 -17.68 -3.71 9.21
N THR A 409 -18.37 -2.56 9.12
CA THR A 409 -18.57 -1.63 10.23
C THR A 409 -19.30 -2.29 11.39
N LEU A 410 -20.34 -3.08 11.10
CA LEU A 410 -21.07 -3.84 12.11
C LEU A 410 -20.16 -4.84 12.83
N SER A 411 -19.32 -5.57 12.08
CA SER A 411 -18.36 -6.54 12.64
C SER A 411 -17.31 -5.85 13.52
N ARG A 412 -16.64 -4.82 13.00
CA ARG A 412 -15.58 -4.10 13.74
C ARG A 412 -16.12 -3.37 14.96
N GLY A 413 -17.31 -2.75 14.86
CA GLY A 413 -17.98 -2.10 15.98
C GLY A 413 -18.33 -3.09 17.10
N LYS A 414 -18.88 -4.27 16.77
CA LYS A 414 -19.15 -5.33 17.75
C LYS A 414 -17.87 -5.83 18.43
N GLU A 415 -16.82 -6.06 17.65
CA GLU A 415 -15.52 -6.51 18.17
C GLU A 415 -14.96 -5.48 19.15
N MET A 416 -14.94 -4.20 18.79
CA MET A 416 -14.42 -3.14 19.65
C MET A 416 -15.26 -2.93 20.92
N LEU A 417 -16.59 -3.00 20.82
CA LEU A 417 -17.46 -2.93 22.01
C LEU A 417 -17.22 -4.10 22.97
N SER A 418 -16.91 -5.28 22.46
CA SER A 418 -16.57 -6.43 23.32
C SER A 418 -15.29 -6.22 24.12
N ARG A 419 -14.32 -5.49 23.55
CA ARG A 419 -13.01 -5.15 24.14
C ARG A 419 -13.05 -3.92 25.05
N LEU A 420 -14.05 -3.06 24.84
CA LEU A 420 -14.29 -1.86 25.64
C LEU A 420 -15.08 -2.14 26.93
N LYS A 421 -15.43 -3.39 27.24
CA LYS A 421 -16.18 -3.74 28.46
C LYS A 421 -15.41 -3.44 29.74
#